data_AF-X1URV8-F1
#
_entry.id   AF-X1URV8-F1
#
_cell.length_a   1.000
_cell.length_b   1.000
_cell.length_c   1.000
_cell.angle_alpha   90.00
_cell.angle_beta   90.00
_cell.angle_gamma   90.00
#
_symmetry.space_group_name_H-M   'P 1'
#
loop_
_entity.id
_entity.type
_entity.pdbx_description
1 polymer ?
#
loop_
_entity_poly.entity_id
_entity_poly.type
_entity_poly.pdbx_seq_one_letter_code
_entity_poly.pdbx_strand_id
1 'polypeptide(L)' 'MKMTAMYLEEAGKIVPRKIDMPRIGKDEVLVSIKAVGICGSDVHYYTT' A
#
# COMPACT_ATOMS: atom_id res chain seq x y z
N MET A 1 -3.53 -14.25 8.88
CA MET A 1 -2.53 -14.39 7.79
C MET A 1 -1.89 -13.02 7.58
N LYS A 2 -0.55 -12.93 7.47
CA LYS A 2 0.14 -11.65 7.27
C LYS A 2 0.48 -11.42 5.79
N MET A 3 0.32 -10.19 5.32
CA MET A 3 0.67 -9.75 3.97
C MET A 3 1.73 -8.65 4.02
N THR A 4 2.43 -8.43 2.90
CA THR A 4 3.36 -7.31 2.76
C THR A 4 2.65 -6.11 2.13
N ALA A 5 2.85 -4.93 2.68
CA ALA A 5 2.43 -3.66 2.09
C ALA A 5 3.57 -2.65 2.14
N MET A 6 3.62 -1.72 1.18
CA MET A 6 4.63 -0.67 1.11
C MET A 6 4.10 0.59 1.80
N TYR A 7 4.86 1.13 2.76
CA TYR A 7 4.51 2.33 3.52
C TYR A 7 5.53 3.43 3.28
N LEU A 8 5.06 4.63 2.94
CA LEU A 8 5.88 5.85 2.98
C LEU A 8 5.96 6.31 4.44
N GLU A 9 7.16 6.22 5.05
CA GLU A 9 7.37 6.67 6.44
C GLU A 9 7.69 8.16 6.51
N GLU A 10 8.47 8.63 5.55
CA GLU A 10 8.91 10.02 5.35
C GLU A 10 9.29 10.18 3.88
N ALA A 11 9.37 11.43 3.41
CA ALA A 11 9.81 11.72 2.04
C ALA A 11 11.15 11.01 1.75
N GLY A 12 11.22 10.31 0.62
CA GLY A 12 12.38 9.54 0.20
C GLY A 12 12.51 8.14 0.82
N LYS A 13 11.56 7.71 1.66
CA LYS A 13 11.65 6.42 2.37
C LYS A 13 10.35 5.63 2.36
N ILE A 14 10.31 4.64 1.45
CA ILE A 14 9.27 3.61 1.42
C ILE A 14 9.83 2.32 1.98
N VAL A 15 9.13 1.71 2.93
CA VAL A 15 9.53 0.44 3.56
C VAL A 15 8.44 -0.61 3.49
N PRO A 16 8.79 -1.90 3.31
CA PRO A 16 7.83 -2.99 3.39
C PRO A 16 7.44 -3.25 4.85
N ARG A 17 6.15 -3.44 5.11
CA ARG A 17 5.62 -3.84 6.42
C ARG A 17 4.80 -5.11 6.31
N LYS A 18 4.88 -5.95 7.34
CA LYS A 18 4.00 -7.11 7.52
C LYS A 18 2.76 -6.67 8.27
N ILE A 19 1.61 -6.68 7.59
CA ILE A 19 0.33 -6.28 8.14
C ILE A 19 -0.65 -7.46 8.14
N ASP A 20 -1.67 -7.38 8.98
CA ASP A 20 -2.76 -8.36 8.98
C ASP A 20 -3.68 -8.14 7.78
N MET A 21 -4.34 -9.22 7.34
CA MET A 21 -5.34 -9.14 6.28
C MET A 21 -6.52 -8.27 6.76
N PRO A 22 -6.95 -7.26 5.96
CA PRO A 22 -8.03 -6.38 6.36
C PRO A 22 -9.35 -7.15 6.49
N ARG A 23 -10.19 -6.69 7.43
CA ARG A 23 -11.58 -7.13 7.55
C ARG A 23 -12.44 -6.20 6.71
N ILE A 24 -13.26 -6.77 5.83
CA ILE A 24 -14.14 -6.00 4.94
C ILE A 24 -15.51 -5.80 5.56
N GLY A 25 -16.13 -4.65 5.28
CA GLY A 25 -17.52 -4.35 5.59
C GLY A 25 -18.51 -5.02 4.64
N LYS A 26 -19.81 -4.72 4.82
CA LYS A 26 -20.91 -5.31 4.04
C LYS A 26 -20.82 -5.00 2.54
N ASP A 27 -20.38 -3.79 2.19
CA ASP A 27 -20.39 -3.27 0.81
C ASP A 27 -18.96 -3.13 0.24
N GLU A 28 -18.00 -3.88 0.80
CA GLU A 28 -16.60 -3.85 0.39
C GLU A 28 -16.18 -5.20 -0.22
N VAL A 29 -15.13 -5.18 -1.04
CA VAL A 29 -14.52 -6.39 -1.59
C VAL A 29 -13.05 -6.44 -1.23
N LEU A 30 -12.55 -7.66 -0.97
CA LEU A 30 -11.14 -7.90 -0.75
C LEU A 30 -10.47 -8.30 -2.06
N VAL A 31 -9.50 -7.51 -2.52
CA VAL A 31 -8.81 -7.73 -3.79
C VAL A 31 -7.38 -8.23 -3.54
N SER A 32 -6.99 -9.30 -4.24
CA SER A 32 -5.61 -9.75 -4.30
C SER A 32 -4.88 -9.02 -5.43
N ILE A 33 -4.01 -8.08 -5.07
CA ILE A 33 -3.25 -7.28 -6.03
C ILE A 33 -2.15 -8.13 -6.67
N LYS A 34 -2.17 -8.25 -8.02
CA LYS A 34 -1.12 -8.93 -8.80
C LYS A 34 -0.03 -7.99 -9.31
N ALA A 35 -0.39 -6.74 -9.60
CA ALA A 35 0.50 -5.70 -10.10
C ALA A 35 -0.04 -4.32 -9.71
N VAL A 36 0.84 -3.34 -9.57
CA VAL A 36 0.50 -1.94 -9.28
C VAL A 36 1.40 -1.04 -10.14
N GLY A 37 0.82 0.00 -10.75
CA GLY A 37 1.56 1.03 -11.47
C GLY A 37 1.97 2.17 -10.53
N ILE A 38 2.96 2.96 -10.94
CA ILE A 38 3.38 4.17 -10.22
C ILE A 38 2.88 5.38 -11.02
N CYS A 39 2.05 6.21 -10.39
CA CYS A 39 1.54 7.45 -10.96
C CYS A 39 2.44 8.63 -10.56
N GLY A 40 2.35 9.75 -11.30
CA GLY A 40 3.06 10.98 -10.96
C GLY A 40 2.73 11.52 -9.56
N SER A 41 1.50 11.29 -9.07
CA SER A 41 1.10 11.68 -7.70
C SER A 41 1.87 10.89 -6.63
N ASP A 42 2.13 9.60 -6.85
CA ASP A 42 2.87 8.78 -5.90
C ASP A 42 4.32 9.27 -5.77
N VAL A 43 4.91 9.68 -6.91
CA VAL A 43 6.24 10.31 -6.94
C VAL A 43 6.23 11.65 -6.22
N HIS A 44 5.19 12.47 -6.42
CA HIS A 44 5.07 13.76 -5.74
C HIS A 44 5.08 13.60 -4.20
N TYR A 45 4.33 12.65 -3.66
CA TYR A 45 4.36 12.33 -2.22
C TYR A 45 5.69 11.74 -1.78
N TYR A 46 6.35 10.98 -2.64
CA TYR A 46 7.65 10.38 -2.30
C TYR A 46 8.76 11.43 -2.21
N THR A 47 8.77 12.47 -3.06
CA THR A 47 9.89 13.41 -3.15
C THR A 47 9.71 14.71 -2.35
N THR A 48 8.54 14.94 -1.76
CA THR A 48 8.16 16.20 -1.10
C THR A 48 7.81 15.95 0.35
#